data_AF-A0A936E7H0-F1
#
_entry.id   AF-A0A936E7H0-F1
#
_cell.length_a   1.000
_cell.length_b   1.000
_cell.length_c   1.000
_cell.angle_alpha   90.00
_cell.angle_beta   90.00
_cell.angle_gamma   90.00
#
_symmetry.space_group_name_H-M   'P 1'
#
loop_
_entity.id
_entity.type
_entity.pdbx_description
1 polymer ?
#
loop_
_entity_poly.entity_id
_entity_poly.type
_entity_poly.pdbx_seq_one_letter_code
_entity_poly.pdbx_strand_id
1 'polypeptide(L)' 'MIEVSKEMSAAEIENMVMAMDMVQKWLEGKAPKKIIIVPDRMINIVV' A
#
# COMPACT_ATOMS: atom_id res chain seq x y z
N MET A 1 -3.64 -12.96 -4.43
CA MET A 1 -4.18 -11.73 -5.03
C MET A 1 -4.63 -10.85 -3.88
N ILE A 2 -4.28 -9.58 -3.88
CA ILE A 2 -4.73 -8.63 -2.85
C ILE A 2 -5.87 -7.85 -3.49
N GLU A 3 -7.09 -8.08 -3.01
CA GLU A 3 -8.27 -7.31 -3.40
C GLU A 3 -8.34 -6.08 -2.49
N VAL A 4 -8.04 -4.92 -3.06
CA VAL A 4 -8.18 -3.62 -2.40
C VAL A 4 -9.40 -2.93 -3.00
N SER A 5 -10.42 -2.72 -2.18
CA SER A 5 -11.66 -2.07 -2.60
C SER A 5 -11.43 -0.61 -2.98
N LYS A 6 -11.93 -0.23 -4.16
CA LYS A 6 -11.83 1.11 -4.80
C LYS A 6 -12.30 2.28 -3.92
N GLU A 7 -13.15 2.02 -2.94
CA GLU A 7 -13.76 3.04 -2.09
C GLU A 7 -12.89 3.43 -0.88
N MET A 8 -11.81 2.70 -0.62
CA MET A 8 -10.94 2.99 0.51
C MET A 8 -10.09 4.22 0.23
N SER A 9 -10.05 5.13 1.21
CA SER A 9 -9.21 6.32 1.12
C SER A 9 -7.73 5.94 1.10
N ALA A 10 -6.87 6.82 0.56
CA ALA A 10 -5.43 6.55 0.50
C ALA A 10 -4.83 6.17 1.86
N ALA A 11 -5.29 6.83 2.93
CA ALA A 11 -4.89 6.53 4.30
C ALA A 11 -5.34 5.14 4.79
N GLU A 12 -6.49 4.64 4.34
CA GLU A 12 -6.95 3.29 4.71
C GLU A 12 -6.17 2.22 3.97
N ILE A 13 -5.91 2.43 2.68
CA ILE A 13 -5.09 1.55 1.87
C ILE A 13 -3.67 1.49 2.45
N GLU A 14 -3.09 2.63 2.84
CA GLU A 14 -1.80 2.68 3.53
C GLU A 14 -1.77 1.86 4.81
N ASN A 15 -2.79 2.00 5.66
CA ASN A 15 -2.88 1.22 6.90
C ASN A 15 -3.02 -0.28 6.62
N MET A 16 -3.86 -0.66 5.66
CA MET A 16 -4.05 -2.06 5.27
C MET A 16 -2.76 -2.65 4.70
N VAL A 17 -2.10 -1.93 3.78
CA VAL A 17 -0.84 -2.31 3.16
C VAL A 17 0.27 -2.39 4.21
N MET A 18 0.39 -1.42 5.12
CA MET A 18 1.35 -1.47 6.22
C MET A 18 1.06 -2.58 7.24
N ALA A 19 -0.20 -3.01 7.40
CA ALA A 19 -0.57 -4.13 8.24
C ALA A 19 -0.26 -5.51 7.62
N MET A 20 0.13 -5.57 6.33
CA MET A 20 0.47 -6.82 5.68
C MET A 20 1.94 -7.19 5.88
N ASP A 21 2.20 -8.39 6.40
CA ASP A 21 3.54 -8.95 6.58
C ASP A 21 4.40 -8.93 5.30
N MET A 22 3.78 -9.15 4.14
CA MET A 22 4.52 -9.10 2.87
C MET A 22 5.06 -7.70 2.60
N VAL A 23 4.26 -6.66 2.83
CA VAL A 23 4.66 -5.27 2.57
C VAL A 23 5.69 -4.86 3.60
N GLN A 24 5.54 -5.24 4.87
CA GLN A 24 6.56 -5.00 5.89
C GLN A 24 7.90 -5.66 5.54
N LYS A 25 7.89 -6.87 4.99
CA LYS A 25 9.09 -7.54 4.46
C LYS A 25 9.69 -6.80 3.27
N TRP A 26 8.88 -6.25 2.38
CA TRP A 26 9.34 -5.45 1.24
C TRP A 26 9.85 -4.06 1.63
N LEU A 27 9.31 -3.48 2.70
CA LEU A 27 9.74 -2.18 3.23
C LEU A 27 11.00 -2.29 4.08
N GLU A 28 11.36 -3.47 4.61
CA GLU A 28 12.55 -3.71 5.45
C GLU A 28 12.72 -2.67 6.58
N GLY A 29 11.61 -2.18 7.14
CA GLY A 29 11.61 -1.14 8.18
C GLY A 29 11.81 0.30 7.68
N LYS A 30 11.85 0.53 6.36
CA LYS A 30 11.86 1.86 5.76
C LYS A 30 10.45 2.38 5.56
N ALA A 31 10.23 3.64 5.91
CA ALA A 31 9.01 4.35 5.55
C ALA A 31 9.05 4.67 4.04
N PRO A 32 7.99 4.36 3.28
CA PRO A 32 7.91 4.70 1.87
C PRO A 32 7.94 6.22 1.68
N LYS A 33 8.75 6.68 0.73
CA LYS A 33 8.87 8.10 0.36
C LYS A 33 7.64 8.62 -0.38
N LYS A 34 6.98 7.76 -1.16
CA LYS A 34 5.83 8.14 -1.97
C LYS A 34 4.93 6.95 -2.22
N ILE A 35 3.65 7.12 -1.96
CA ILE A 35 2.64 6.08 -2.22
C ILE A 35 1.69 6.64 -3.27
N ILE A 36 1.61 5.96 -4.41
CA ILE A 36 0.81 6.38 -5.55
C ILE A 36 -0.27 5.32 -5.72
N ILE A 37 -1.50 5.69 -5.40
CA ILE A 37 -2.65 4.79 -5.48
C ILE A 37 -3.41 5.16 -6.74
N VAL A 38 -3.48 4.22 -7.68
CA VAL A 38 -4.33 4.33 -8.86
C VAL A 38 -5.51 3.39 -8.63
N PRO A 39 -6.70 3.94 -8.26
CA PRO A 39 -7.90 3.13 -8.08
C PRO A 39 -8.15 2.27 -9.32
N ASP A 40 -8.61 1.03 -9.12
CA ASP A 40 -8.93 0.10 -10.21
C ASP A 40 -7.73 -0.40 -11.03
N ARG A 41 -6.49 -0.01 -10.66
CA ARG A 41 -5.29 -0.31 -11.47
C ARG A 41 -4.14 -0.90 -10.68
N MET A 42 -3.53 -0.14 -9.77
CA MET A 42 -2.35 -0.57 -8.99
C MET A 42 -2.00 0.42 -7.89
N ILE A 43 -1.28 -0.07 -6.87
CA ILE A 43 -0.64 0.74 -5.83
C ILE A 43 0.86 0.68 -6.06
N ASN A 44 1.50 1.82 -6.28
CA ASN A 44 2.94 1.92 -6.44
C ASN A 44 3.55 2.55 -5.18
N ILE A 45 4.34 1.76 -4.47
CA ILE A 45 5.02 2.17 -3.24
C ILE A 45 6.47 2.46 -3.60
N VAL A 46 6.88 3.72 -3.43
CA VAL A 46 8.26 4.16 -3.62
C VAL A 46 8.94 4.16 -2.25
N VAL A 47 9.89 3.25 -2.07
CA VAL A 47 10.80 3.14 -0.91
C VAL A 47 12.02 4.05 -1.09
#